data_AF-A0A1C5T118-F1
#
_entry.id   AF-A0A1C5T118-F1
#
_cell.length_a   1.000
_cell.length_b   1.000
_cell.length_c   1.000
_cell.angle_alpha   90.00
_cell.angle_beta   90.00
_cell.angle_gamma   90.00
#
_symmetry.space_group_name_H-M   'P 1'
#
loop_
_entity.id
_entity.type
_entity.pdbx_description
1 polymer ?
#
loop_
_entity_poly.entity_id
_entity_poly.type
_entity_poly.pdbx_seq_one_letter_code
_entity_poly.pdbx_strand_id
1 'polypeptide(L)'
;MAAFPAEQPSSLLIICRVPSKAADKEKRYRMKRFLKEFKEFALRGNVMDMAVGIIIGGAFSGIVTSLTDNFINPILNELTGNAVYTKTEVLGFVSAFLSSVVNFIIMAFILFCLVKAINKLMSFGKKKEEPAAPTTKLCPYCKSEIPIDATKCAHCTSILEEKHD
;
A
#
# COMPACT_ATOMS: atom_id res chain seq x y z
N MET A 1 -16.18 -56.19 2.91
CA MET A 1 -15.31 -56.93 1.97
C MET A 1 -16.12 -58.06 1.32
N ALA A 2 -16.60 -57.84 0.09
CA ALA A 2 -16.89 -58.87 -0.92
C ALA A 2 -16.90 -58.13 -2.27
N ALA A 3 -16.24 -58.69 -3.27
CA ALA A 3 -15.84 -58.05 -4.51
C ALA A 3 -16.56 -58.61 -5.74
N PHE A 4 -16.77 -57.74 -6.75
CA PHE A 4 -17.00 -57.99 -8.20
C PHE A 4 -18.29 -58.74 -8.62
N PRO A 5 -18.76 -58.68 -9.90
CA PRO A 5 -18.24 -58.06 -11.14
C PRO A 5 -19.22 -57.06 -11.82
N ALA A 6 -18.79 -56.08 -12.62
CA ALA A 6 -18.64 -56.10 -14.09
C ALA A 6 -19.83 -56.72 -14.86
N GLU A 7 -20.69 -55.88 -15.48
CA GLU A 7 -21.06 -55.98 -16.91
C GLU A 7 -21.94 -54.79 -17.33
N GLN A 8 -21.59 -54.12 -18.42
CA GLN A 8 -22.52 -53.28 -19.19
C GLN A 8 -23.45 -54.20 -20.01
N PRO A 9 -24.67 -53.78 -20.33
CA PRO A 9 -24.94 -53.45 -21.73
C PRO A 9 -25.73 -52.14 -21.85
N SER A 10 -25.22 -51.16 -22.59
CA SER A 10 -25.41 -51.02 -24.04
C SER A 10 -26.87 -50.78 -24.44
N SER A 11 -27.05 -49.64 -25.12
CA SER A 11 -28.21 -49.25 -25.94
C SER A 11 -29.51 -48.86 -25.23
N LEU A 12 -29.55 -47.66 -24.64
CA LEU A 12 -30.48 -46.56 -24.99
C LEU A 12 -30.50 -45.50 -23.88
N LEU A 13 -29.72 -44.44 -24.05
CA LEU A 13 -30.15 -43.06 -23.75
C LEU A 13 -29.03 -42.13 -24.18
N ILE A 14 -29.06 -41.85 -25.49
CA ILE A 14 -28.77 -40.52 -26.01
C ILE A 14 -29.51 -39.53 -25.09
N ILE A 15 -28.78 -38.65 -24.41
CA ILE A 15 -29.06 -37.22 -24.19
C ILE A 15 -27.99 -36.68 -23.23
N CYS A 16 -27.42 -35.53 -23.61
CA CYS A 16 -26.52 -34.69 -22.83
C CYS A 16 -25.04 -35.09 -22.74
N ARG A 17 -24.39 -35.24 -23.90
CA ARG A 17 -23.02 -34.75 -24.03
C ARG A 17 -23.05 -33.22 -23.96
N VAL A 18 -23.01 -32.67 -22.75
CA VAL A 18 -22.92 -31.21 -22.52
C VAL A 18 -21.65 -30.70 -23.20
N PRO A 19 -21.73 -29.68 -24.07
CA PRO A 19 -20.56 -29.17 -24.78
C PRO A 19 -19.63 -28.46 -23.78
N SER A 20 -18.42 -28.99 -23.62
CA SER A 20 -17.33 -28.41 -22.81
C SER A 20 -17.09 -26.90 -23.07
N LYS A 21 -17.43 -26.39 -24.27
CA LYS A 21 -17.29 -24.97 -24.62
C LYS A 21 -18.26 -24.02 -23.90
N ALA A 22 -19.39 -24.50 -23.36
CA ALA A 22 -20.31 -23.66 -22.58
C ALA A 22 -19.73 -23.33 -21.18
N ALA A 23 -19.08 -24.31 -20.54
CA ALA A 23 -18.44 -24.14 -19.24
C ALA A 23 -17.24 -23.17 -19.30
N ASP A 24 -16.51 -23.16 -20.43
CA ASP A 24 -15.40 -22.23 -20.66
C ASP A 24 -15.87 -20.77 -20.87
N LYS A 25 -16.97 -20.57 -21.60
CA LYS A 25 -17.59 -19.23 -21.79
C LYS A 25 -18.16 -18.65 -20.49
N GLU A 26 -18.79 -19.46 -19.65
CA GLU A 26 -19.36 -19.01 -18.39
C GLU A 26 -18.26 -18.59 -17.39
N LYS A 27 -17.15 -19.35 -17.32
CA LYS A 27 -15.93 -18.94 -16.59
C LYS A 27 -15.37 -17.62 -17.11
N ARG A 28 -15.35 -17.40 -18.43
CA ARG A 28 -14.86 -16.16 -19.06
C ARG A 28 -15.73 -14.95 -18.73
N TYR A 29 -17.06 -15.11 -18.63
CA TYR A 29 -17.99 -14.04 -18.24
C TYR A 29 -17.88 -13.72 -16.75
N ARG A 30 -17.81 -14.74 -15.88
CA ARG A 30 -17.52 -14.57 -14.46
C ARG A 30 -16.20 -13.81 -14.23
N MET A 31 -15.11 -14.19 -14.90
CA MET A 31 -13.80 -13.55 -14.71
C MET A 31 -13.81 -12.08 -15.13
N LYS A 32 -14.46 -11.75 -16.25
CA LYS A 32 -14.60 -10.35 -16.71
C LYS A 32 -15.48 -9.52 -15.78
N ARG A 33 -16.48 -10.13 -15.14
CA ARG A 33 -17.32 -9.49 -14.11
C ARG A 33 -16.52 -9.18 -12.85
N PHE A 34 -15.75 -10.13 -12.33
CA PHE A 34 -14.83 -9.88 -11.20
C PHE A 34 -13.74 -8.85 -11.55
N LEU A 35 -13.15 -8.89 -12.75
CA LEU A 35 -12.18 -7.89 -13.19
C LEU A 35 -12.79 -6.50 -13.37
N LYS A 36 -14.05 -6.40 -13.81
CA LYS A 36 -14.78 -5.12 -13.86
C LYS A 36 -15.04 -4.60 -12.45
N GLU A 37 -15.60 -5.43 -11.56
CA GLU A 37 -15.87 -5.06 -10.17
C GLU A 37 -14.59 -4.70 -9.41
N PHE A 38 -13.47 -5.39 -9.66
CA PHE A 38 -12.17 -5.11 -9.07
C PHE A 38 -11.55 -3.83 -9.62
N LYS A 39 -11.64 -3.59 -10.94
CA LYS A 39 -11.21 -2.33 -11.55
C LYS A 39 -12.03 -1.15 -11.04
N GLU A 40 -13.33 -1.33 -10.89
CA GLU A 40 -14.27 -0.32 -10.41
C GLU A 40 -14.08 -0.03 -8.91
N PHE A 41 -13.67 -1.04 -8.12
CA PHE A 41 -13.24 -0.88 -6.74
C PHE A 41 -11.88 -0.17 -6.64
N ALA A 42 -10.90 -0.56 -7.46
CA ALA A 42 -9.57 0.03 -7.51
C ALA A 42 -9.58 1.48 -8.04
N LEU A 43 -10.50 1.84 -8.92
CA LEU A 43 -10.64 3.22 -9.42
C LEU A 43 -11.29 4.17 -8.40
N ARG A 44 -11.69 3.69 -7.22
CA ARG A 44 -12.05 4.59 -6.13
C ARG A 44 -10.80 5.29 -5.63
N GLY A 45 -10.64 6.56 -5.97
CA GLY A 45 -9.48 7.39 -5.59
C GLY A 45 -9.16 7.33 -4.09
N ASN A 46 -10.18 7.32 -3.22
CA ASN A 46 -10.02 7.20 -1.77
C ASN A 46 -9.30 5.91 -1.32
N VAL A 47 -9.38 4.82 -2.08
CA VAL A 47 -8.69 3.56 -1.76
C VAL A 47 -7.26 3.58 -2.29
N MET A 48 -7.02 4.17 -3.46
CA MET A 48 -5.69 4.21 -4.06
C MET A 48 -4.73 5.11 -3.31
N ASP A 49 -5.15 6.30 -2.88
CA ASP A 49 -4.28 7.21 -2.14
C ASP A 49 -3.93 6.66 -0.75
N MET A 50 -4.88 5.97 -0.10
CA MET A 50 -4.62 5.24 1.15
C MET A 50 -3.67 4.06 0.93
N ALA A 51 -3.84 3.30 -0.15
CA ALA A 51 -2.98 2.17 -0.48
C ALA A 51 -1.54 2.60 -0.75
N VAL A 52 -1.35 3.70 -1.48
CA VAL A 52 -0.01 4.28 -1.73
C VAL A 52 0.66 4.68 -0.42
N GLY A 53 -0.08 5.29 0.51
CA GLY A 53 0.43 5.63 1.85
C GLY A 53 0.93 4.42 2.66
N ILE A 54 0.20 3.30 2.63
CA ILE A 54 0.59 2.07 3.35
C ILE A 54 1.83 1.42 2.70
N ILE A 55 1.90 1.39 1.37
CA ILE A 55 3.03 0.79 0.64
C ILE A 55 4.32 1.60 0.89
N ILE A 56 4.26 2.93 0.78
CA ILE A 56 5.40 3.80 1.05
C ILE A 56 5.80 3.72 2.52
N GLY A 57 4.83 3.71 3.44
CA GLY A 57 5.10 3.57 4.88
C GLY A 57 5.79 2.25 5.23
N GLY A 58 5.35 1.13 4.65
CA GLY A 58 5.97 -0.18 4.85
C GLY A 58 7.39 -0.26 4.28
N ALA A 59 7.61 0.26 3.07
CA ALA A 59 8.93 0.27 2.44
C ALA A 59 9.93 1.17 3.20
N PHE A 60 9.48 2.34 3.65
CA PHE A 60 10.32 3.27 4.41
C PHE A 60 10.71 2.69 5.78
N SER A 61 9.78 2.03 6.48
CA SER A 61 10.08 1.32 7.72
C SER A 61 11.17 0.27 7.51
N GLY A 62 11.13 -0.49 6.41
CA GLY A 62 12.15 -1.49 6.10
C GLY A 62 13.55 -0.90 5.89
N ILE A 63 13.65 0.29 5.29
CA ILE A 63 14.92 1.00 5.10
C ILE A 63 15.48 1.46 6.45
N VAL A 64 14.65 2.03 7.32
CA VAL A 64 15.08 2.50 8.64
C VAL A 64 15.49 1.31 9.52
N THR A 65 14.74 0.21 9.49
CA THR A 65 15.08 -1.06 10.17
C THR A 65 16.41 -1.62 9.69
N SER A 66 16.61 -1.71 8.37
CA SER A 66 17.87 -2.19 7.82
C SER A 66 19.06 -1.31 8.23
N LEU A 67 18.89 0.02 8.26
CA LEU A 67 19.97 0.91 8.69
C LEU A 67 20.27 0.76 10.19
N THR A 68 19.23 0.61 11.01
CA THR A 68 19.38 0.43 12.47
C THR A 68 20.00 -0.91 12.82
N ASP A 69 19.56 -1.98 12.17
CA ASP A 69 20.07 -3.32 12.45
C ASP A 69 21.50 -3.54 11.95
N ASN A 70 21.86 -2.95 10.81
CA ASN A 70 23.18 -3.17 10.21
C ASN A 70 24.26 -2.19 10.69
N PHE A 71 23.90 -1.01 11.20
CA PHE A 71 24.88 -0.02 11.67
C PHE A 71 24.80 0.22 13.17
N ILE A 72 23.60 0.35 13.74
CA ILE A 72 23.44 0.77 15.13
C ILE A 72 23.58 -0.41 16.09
N ASN A 73 22.90 -1.53 15.86
CA ASN A 73 23.06 -2.71 16.71
C ASN A 73 24.51 -3.19 16.86
N PRO A 74 25.35 -3.28 15.81
CA PRO A 74 26.75 -3.66 15.98
C PRO A 74 27.57 -2.61 16.73
N ILE A 75 27.32 -1.32 16.50
CA ILE A 75 28.00 -0.24 17.26
C ILE A 75 27.59 -0.28 18.73
N LEU A 76 26.30 -0.51 19.04
CA LEU A 76 25.82 -0.64 20.41
C LEU A 76 26.38 -1.88 21.10
N ASN A 77 26.48 -3.02 20.40
CA ASN A 77 27.06 -4.24 20.96
C ASN A 77 28.55 -4.09 21.27
N GLU A 78 29.30 -3.39 20.43
CA GLU A 78 30.72 -3.15 20.65
C GLU A 78 30.96 -2.09 21.74
N LEU A 79 30.19 -0.99 21.72
CA LEU A 79 30.36 0.14 22.64
C LEU A 79 29.83 -0.13 24.04
N THR A 80 28.74 -0.89 24.16
CA THR A 80 28.23 -1.37 25.46
C THR A 80 29.12 -2.51 26.00
N GLY A 81 30.12 -2.92 25.22
CA GLY A 81 30.95 -4.09 25.47
C GLY A 81 30.09 -5.34 25.58
N ASN A 82 30.71 -6.46 25.94
CA ASN A 82 30.06 -7.71 26.29
C ASN A 82 29.12 -7.63 27.51
N ALA A 83 28.39 -6.54 27.76
CA ALA A 83 27.56 -6.30 28.95
C ALA A 83 26.12 -6.83 28.83
N VAL A 84 25.91 -7.94 28.12
CA VAL A 84 24.88 -8.90 28.54
C VAL A 84 25.45 -9.93 29.52
N TYR A 85 26.78 -10.05 29.62
CA TYR A 85 27.39 -11.19 30.27
C TYR A 85 28.16 -10.76 31.51
N THR A 86 27.43 -10.46 32.57
CA THR A 86 27.72 -10.98 33.91
C THR A 86 26.72 -10.37 34.88
N LYS A 87 25.57 -11.03 35.06
CA LYS A 87 25.17 -11.70 36.31
C LYS A 87 23.67 -12.05 36.20
N THR A 88 23.37 -13.35 36.13
CA THR A 88 22.08 -13.99 36.47
C THR A 88 20.85 -13.65 35.61
N GLU A 89 20.12 -14.70 35.21
CA GLU A 89 19.05 -14.78 34.19
C GLU A 89 17.87 -13.78 34.33
N VAL A 90 17.81 -13.00 35.41
CA VAL A 90 16.83 -11.94 35.63
C VAL A 90 17.24 -10.60 34.97
N LEU A 91 18.55 -10.37 34.78
CA LEU A 91 19.08 -9.15 34.14
C LEU A 91 19.11 -9.22 32.61
N GLY A 92 18.97 -10.40 32.01
CA GLY A 92 18.84 -10.57 30.55
C GLY A 92 17.55 -9.96 29.98
N PHE A 93 16.47 -9.95 30.77
CA PHE A 93 15.22 -9.27 30.38
C PHE A 93 15.35 -7.76 30.44
N VAL A 94 16.11 -7.24 31.41
CA VAL A 94 16.38 -5.80 31.55
C VAL A 94 17.28 -5.30 30.43
N SER A 95 18.31 -6.07 30.05
CA SER A 95 19.17 -5.70 28.92
C SER A 95 18.47 -5.78 27.57
N ALA A 96 17.61 -6.80 27.35
CA ALA A 96 16.78 -6.89 26.16
C ALA A 96 15.78 -5.74 26.06
N PHE A 97 15.17 -5.35 27.18
CA PHE A 97 14.24 -4.22 27.24
C PHE A 97 14.96 -2.88 27.03
N LEU A 98 16.13 -2.69 27.64
CA LEU A 98 16.90 -1.46 27.48
C LEU A 98 17.42 -1.31 26.05
N SER A 99 17.87 -2.40 25.42
CA SER A 99 18.29 -2.41 24.01
C SER A 99 17.13 -2.07 23.07
N SER A 100 15.92 -2.59 23.33
CA SER A 100 14.74 -2.25 22.53
C SER A 100 14.27 -0.79 22.75
N VAL A 101 14.36 -0.25 23.97
CA VAL A 101 14.12 1.17 24.25
C VAL A 101 15.15 2.07 23.55
N VAL A 102 16.43 1.70 23.59
CA VAL A 102 17.51 2.43 22.90
C VAL A 102 17.29 2.39 21.38
N ASN A 103 16.94 1.24 20.82
CA ASN A 103 16.59 1.12 19.40
C ASN A 103 15.37 1.95 19.02
N PHE A 104 14.35 2.03 19.88
CA PHE A 104 13.18 2.89 19.63
C PHE A 104 13.55 4.38 19.59
N ILE A 105 14.39 4.84 20.53
CA ILE A 105 14.86 6.23 20.56
C ILE A 105 15.74 6.54 19.34
N ILE A 106 16.63 5.61 18.96
CA ILE A 106 17.52 5.79 17.81
C ILE A 106 16.74 5.76 16.49
N MET A 107 15.78 4.86 16.34
CA MET A 107 14.84 4.82 15.21
C MET A 107 14.12 6.16 15.02
N ALA A 108 13.55 6.70 16.09
CA ALA A 108 12.90 8.00 16.06
C ALA A 108 13.86 9.13 15.66
N PHE A 109 15.10 9.08 16.18
CA PHE A 109 16.14 10.06 15.86
C PHE A 109 16.60 10.00 14.39
N ILE A 110 16.75 8.79 13.82
CA ILE A 110 17.15 8.59 12.43
C ILE A 110 16.05 9.05 11.48
N LEU A 111 14.79 8.73 11.78
CA LEU A 111 13.63 9.24 11.04
C LEU A 111 13.60 10.77 11.01
N PHE A 112 13.82 11.39 12.17
CA PHE A 112 13.92 12.83 12.28
C PHE A 112 15.10 13.40 11.46
N CYS A 113 16.27 12.75 11.54
CA CYS A 113 17.45 13.14 10.75
C CYS A 113 17.22 13.01 9.24
N LEU A 114 16.56 11.95 8.78
CA LEU A 114 16.22 11.75 7.37
C LEU A 114 15.21 12.79 6.87
N VAL A 115 14.14 13.04 7.62
CA VAL A 115 13.16 14.09 7.28
C VAL A 115 13.84 15.46 7.27
N LYS A 116 14.73 15.73 8.22
CA LYS A 116 15.52 16.97 8.24
C LYS A 116 16.50 17.04 7.08
N ALA A 117 17.12 15.94 6.67
CA ALA A 117 18.01 15.88 5.52
C ALA A 117 17.26 16.14 4.22
N ILE A 118 16.08 15.53 4.04
CA ILE A 118 15.20 15.75 2.90
C ILE A 118 14.68 17.20 2.91
N ASN A 119 14.18 17.71 4.04
CA ASN A 119 13.73 19.10 4.16
C ASN A 119 14.89 20.07 3.90
N LYS A 120 16.11 19.76 4.35
CA LYS A 120 17.31 20.56 4.10
C LYS A 120 17.72 20.50 2.63
N LEU A 121 17.68 19.33 1.99
CA LEU A 121 18.02 19.13 0.58
C LEU A 121 16.99 19.78 -0.36
N MET A 122 15.69 19.61 -0.07
CA MET A 122 14.58 20.27 -0.76
C MET A 122 14.60 21.78 -0.56
N SER A 123 15.12 22.28 0.58
CA SER A 123 15.32 23.72 0.80
C SER A 123 16.60 24.28 0.13
N PHE A 124 17.60 23.44 -0.14
CA PHE A 124 18.87 23.82 -0.75
C PHE A 124 18.81 23.79 -2.30
N GLY A 125 17.90 23.00 -2.87
CA GLY A 125 17.55 23.03 -4.29
C GLY A 125 16.11 23.45 -4.49
N LYS A 126 15.83 24.74 -4.65
CA LYS A 126 14.51 25.19 -5.11
C LYS A 126 14.23 24.63 -6.51
N LYS A 127 13.53 23.50 -6.57
CA LYS A 127 12.47 23.26 -7.55
C LYS A 127 11.29 22.68 -6.81
N LYS A 128 10.27 23.52 -6.74
CA LYS A 128 8.90 23.24 -6.37
C LYS A 128 8.41 22.02 -7.17
N GLU A 129 8.45 20.85 -6.54
CA GLU A 129 7.42 19.84 -6.73
C GLU A 129 6.69 19.78 -5.39
N GLU A 130 5.65 20.60 -5.29
CA GLU A 130 4.47 20.25 -4.49
C GLU A 130 3.90 18.98 -5.12
N PRO A 131 3.96 17.82 -4.45
CA PRO A 131 3.09 16.72 -4.79
C PRO A 131 1.68 17.16 -4.38
N ALA A 132 0.80 17.26 -5.37
CA ALA A 132 -0.63 17.53 -5.23
C ALA A 132 -1.02 18.89 -4.62
N ALA A 133 -0.76 19.98 -5.36
CA ALA A 133 -1.77 21.03 -5.38
C ALA A 133 -3.09 20.39 -5.87
N PRO A 134 -4.23 20.54 -5.16
CA PRO A 134 -5.52 20.03 -5.62
C PRO A 134 -5.89 20.75 -6.92
N THR A 135 -5.61 20.12 -8.07
CA THR A 135 -5.79 20.70 -9.41
C THR A 135 -7.25 20.88 -9.81
N THR A 136 -8.20 20.65 -8.90
CA THR A 136 -9.63 20.64 -9.19
C THR A 136 -10.41 21.51 -8.19
N LYS A 137 -10.93 22.63 -8.70
CA LYS A 137 -11.95 23.45 -8.03
C LYS A 137 -13.31 22.79 -8.31
N LEU A 138 -14.14 22.61 -7.29
CA LEU A 138 -15.54 22.22 -7.49
C LEU A 138 -16.34 23.45 -7.92
N CYS A 139 -16.98 23.36 -9.08
CA CYS A 139 -17.87 24.42 -9.54
C CYS A 139 -19.07 24.58 -8.57
N PRO A 140 -19.30 25.76 -7.97
CA PRO A 140 -20.42 25.96 -7.05
C PRO A 140 -21.80 25.81 -7.71
N TYR A 141 -21.87 25.98 -9.03
CA TYR A 141 -23.11 25.84 -9.79
C TYR A 141 -23.41 24.38 -10.19
N CYS A 142 -22.37 23.60 -10.48
CA CYS A 142 -22.50 22.37 -11.28
C CYS A 142 -21.85 21.16 -10.64
N LYS A 143 -21.07 21.36 -9.56
CA LYS A 143 -20.35 20.33 -8.78
C LYS A 143 -19.43 19.40 -9.59
N SER A 144 -19.18 19.71 -10.86
CA SER A 144 -18.16 19.06 -11.68
C SER A 144 -16.78 19.60 -11.35
N GLU A 145 -15.77 18.74 -11.42
CA GLU A 145 -14.36 19.10 -11.24
C GLU A 145 -13.88 19.95 -12.42
N ILE A 146 -13.33 21.14 -12.13
CA ILE A 146 -12.78 22.08 -13.12
C ILE A 146 -11.32 22.37 -12.77
N PRO A 147 -10.41 22.45 -13.76
CA PRO A 147 -9.04 22.90 -13.51
C PRO A 147 -8.99 24.33 -12.98
N ILE A 148 -8.02 24.61 -12.11
CA ILE A 148 -7.86 25.88 -11.37
C ILE A 148 -7.88 27.12 -12.30
N ASP A 149 -7.39 27.00 -13.52
CA ASP A 149 -7.17 28.14 -14.42
C ASP A 149 -8.35 28.43 -15.38
N ALA A 150 -9.44 27.67 -15.30
CA ALA A 150 -10.56 27.84 -16.23
C ALA A 150 -11.55 28.94 -15.76
N THR A 151 -11.61 30.02 -16.53
CA THR A 151 -12.57 31.13 -16.36
C THR A 151 -14.01 30.78 -16.76
N LYS A 152 -14.21 29.64 -17.43
CA LYS A 152 -15.51 29.06 -17.80
C LYS A 152 -15.57 27.59 -17.46
N CYS A 153 -16.66 27.17 -16.81
CA CYS A 153 -16.94 25.76 -16.60
C CYS A 153 -17.32 25.07 -17.93
N ALA A 154 -16.64 23.98 -18.29
CA ALA A 154 -16.96 23.18 -19.48
C ALA A 154 -18.33 22.48 -19.39
N HIS A 155 -18.82 22.20 -18.17
CA HIS A 155 -20.04 21.43 -17.95
C HIS A 155 -21.32 22.29 -17.93
N CYS A 156 -21.21 23.59 -17.65
CA CYS A 156 -22.38 24.46 -17.51
C CYS A 156 -22.19 25.90 -17.99
N THR A 157 -21.07 26.19 -18.67
CA THR A 157 -20.78 27.43 -19.41
C THR A 157 -20.90 28.75 -18.62
N SER A 158 -21.16 28.68 -17.32
CA SER A 158 -21.11 29.79 -16.39
C SER A 158 -19.67 30.32 -16.29
N ILE A 159 -19.57 31.64 -16.24
CA ILE A 159 -18.32 32.36 -16.05
C ILE A 159 -18.05 32.35 -14.53
N LEU A 160 -16.89 31.86 -14.13
CA LEU A 160 -16.46 31.85 -12.73
C LEU A 160 -15.50 33.02 -12.54
N GLU A 161 -16.05 34.16 -12.10
CA GLU A 161 -15.24 35.30 -11.68
C GLU A 161 -14.55 34.93 -10.36
N GLU A 162 -13.23 35.11 -10.30
CA GLU A 162 -12.39 34.66 -9.19
C GLU A 162 -12.80 35.31 -7.86
N LYS A 163 -13.62 34.61 -7.08
CA LYS A 163 -13.66 34.74 -5.64
C LYS A 163 -13.30 33.39 -5.04
N HIS A 164 -12.02 33.28 -4.71
CA HIS A 164 -11.46 32.24 -3.86
C HIS A 164 -12.04 32.41 -2.46
N ASP A 165 -12.75 31.39 -1.98
CA ASP A 165 -12.71 30.87 -0.61
C ASP A 165 -13.18 29.41 -0.63
#